data_AF-A0AAV5TWI4-F1
#
_entry.id   AF-A0AAV5TWI4-F1
#
_cell.length_a   1.000
_cell.length_b   1.000
_cell.length_c   1.000
_cell.angle_alpha   90.00
_cell.angle_beta   90.00
_cell.angle_gamma   90.00
#
_symmetry.space_group_name_H-M   'P 1'
#
loop_
_entity.id
_entity.type
_entity.pdbx_description
1 polymer ?
#
loop_
_entity_poly.entity_id
_entity_poly.type
_entity_poly.pdbx_seq_one_letter_code
_entity_poly.pdbx_strand_id
1 'polypeptide(L)'
;QMTSFLKHFVNKVTGKSSHTRVSHIEGAERVCVDSSVLCCPVCYEVYSSVPSLLGCGHTFCGRCVRTMQVNRMVEASEKDQLIDCPLCRVSISANEIFKNYIVDDLLRSVEVIGERESKNNATPSTEIVASLRLAKDRSEKKVAHIELRNSKLDRELQATKKQLRLMNLIIFSAIMGYLALELILAFFRLLS
;
A
#
# COMPACT_ATOMS: atom_id res chain seq x y z
N GLN A 1 32.66 0.08 11.17
CA GLN A 1 31.65 -0.96 11.48
C GLN A 1 31.41 -1.20 12.98
N MET A 2 32.21 -0.62 13.91
CA MET A 2 32.07 -0.87 15.36
C MET A 2 31.11 0.08 16.13
N THR A 3 30.68 1.19 15.54
CA THR A 3 29.87 2.22 16.23
C THR A 3 28.39 1.84 16.40
N SER A 4 27.87 0.94 15.57
CA SER A 4 26.48 0.48 15.63
C SER A 4 26.24 -0.49 16.80
N PHE A 5 27.19 -1.41 17.03
CA PHE A 5 27.11 -2.40 18.10
C PHE A 5 27.17 -1.75 19.49
N LEU A 6 28.07 -0.77 19.66
CA LEU A 6 28.17 0.00 20.90
C LEU A 6 26.89 0.80 21.17
N LYS A 7 26.27 1.39 20.15
CA LYS A 7 25.03 2.17 20.32
C LYS A 7 23.84 1.29 20.76
N HIS A 8 23.74 0.08 20.21
CA HIS A 8 22.70 -0.87 20.58
C HIS A 8 22.93 -1.45 22.00
N PHE A 9 24.19 -1.74 22.35
CA PHE A 9 24.57 -2.22 23.67
C PHE A 9 24.37 -1.16 24.76
N VAL A 10 24.75 0.10 24.48
CA VAL A 10 24.53 1.24 25.39
C VAL A 10 23.03 1.49 25.61
N ASN A 11 22.19 1.43 24.57
CA ASN A 11 20.74 1.57 24.75
C ASN A 11 20.11 0.44 25.58
N LYS A 12 20.65 -0.79 25.49
CA LYS A 12 20.19 -1.95 26.25
C LYS A 12 20.65 -1.93 27.71
N VAL A 13 21.85 -1.42 27.99
CA VAL A 13 22.44 -1.36 29.35
C VAL A 13 22.01 -0.11 30.12
N THR A 14 21.72 1.01 29.43
CA THR A 14 21.33 2.27 30.10
C THR A 14 19.84 2.39 30.41
N GLY A 15 19.01 1.41 30.04
CA GLY A 15 17.57 1.44 30.33
C GLY A 15 16.87 2.69 29.79
N LYS A 16 17.44 3.37 28.78
CA LYS A 16 16.81 4.49 28.07
C LYS A 16 15.72 3.97 27.15
N SER A 17 14.68 3.36 27.72
CA SER A 17 13.35 3.54 27.12
C SER A 17 13.06 5.04 27.27
N SER A 18 12.84 5.72 26.16
CA SER A 18 12.24 7.04 26.20
C SER A 18 10.86 6.87 26.83
N HIS A 19 10.76 6.97 28.16
CA HIS A 19 9.48 7.15 28.83
C HIS A 19 8.98 8.53 28.44
N THR A 20 8.38 8.61 27.25
CA THR A 20 7.59 9.75 26.82
C THR A 20 6.50 9.92 27.85
N ARG A 21 6.46 11.09 28.51
CA ARG A 21 5.43 11.41 29.51
C ARG A 21 4.07 11.28 28.82
N VAL A 22 3.27 10.32 29.26
CA VAL A 22 1.90 10.12 28.79
C VAL A 22 0.99 11.11 29.52
N SER A 23 0.06 11.73 28.79
CA SER A 23 -0.93 12.64 29.40
C SER A 23 -1.79 11.89 30.42
N HIS A 24 -1.98 12.47 31.60
CA HIS A 24 -2.95 11.97 32.57
C HIS A 24 -4.36 12.31 32.06
N ILE A 25 -5.18 11.31 31.78
CA ILE A 25 -6.51 11.47 31.16
C ILE A 25 -7.65 11.04 32.10
N GLU A 26 -7.38 10.85 33.39
CA GLU A 26 -8.41 10.47 34.37
C GLU A 26 -9.50 11.55 34.44
N GLY A 27 -10.76 11.13 34.28
CA GLY A 27 -11.91 12.04 34.26
C GLY A 27 -12.17 12.75 32.92
N ALA A 28 -11.38 12.50 31.88
CA ALA A 28 -11.64 13.05 30.55
C ALA A 28 -12.80 12.29 29.87
N GLU A 29 -13.85 13.02 29.49
CA GLU A 29 -15.01 12.47 28.76
C GLU A 29 -14.66 12.15 27.29
N ARG A 30 -13.78 12.95 26.67
CA ARG A 30 -13.34 12.80 25.28
C ARG A 30 -11.84 13.05 25.15
N VAL A 31 -11.17 12.33 24.25
CA VAL A 31 -9.73 12.47 23.97
C VAL A 31 -9.50 12.66 22.48
N CYS A 32 -8.69 13.65 22.11
CA CYS A 32 -8.25 13.85 20.73
C CYS A 32 -6.97 13.06 20.46
N VAL A 33 -6.93 12.29 19.38
CA VAL A 33 -5.76 11.51 18.95
C VAL A 33 -5.42 11.84 17.50
N ASP A 34 -4.14 11.82 17.15
CA ASP A 34 -3.73 11.95 15.74
C ASP A 34 -4.20 10.72 14.96
N SER A 35 -4.94 10.95 13.88
CA SER A 35 -5.44 9.87 12.99
C SER A 35 -4.35 8.92 12.47
N SER A 36 -3.09 9.35 12.39
CA SER A 36 -1.97 8.54 11.91
C SER A 36 -1.71 7.32 12.79
N VAL A 37 -2.02 7.40 14.09
CA VAL A 37 -1.82 6.26 15.03
C VAL A 37 -2.80 5.11 14.76
N LEU A 38 -3.90 5.42 14.06
CA LEU A 38 -4.92 4.46 13.65
C LEU A 38 -4.69 3.93 12.22
N CYS A 39 -3.53 4.25 11.63
CA CYS A 39 -3.15 3.83 10.27
C CYS A 39 -2.06 2.76 10.31
N CYS A 40 -2.08 1.87 9.31
CA CYS A 40 -1.01 0.91 9.09
C CYS A 40 0.26 1.63 8.60
N PRO A 41 1.43 1.44 9.24
CA PRO A 41 2.66 2.12 8.85
C PRO A 41 3.25 1.62 7.50
N VAL A 42 2.70 0.55 6.94
CA VAL A 42 3.17 -0.05 5.68
C VAL A 42 2.33 0.41 4.49
N CYS A 43 0.99 0.34 4.61
CA CYS A 43 0.10 0.73 3.52
C CYS A 43 -0.53 2.12 3.71
N TYR A 44 -0.31 2.77 4.86
CA TYR A 44 -0.81 4.10 5.21
C TYR A 44 -2.34 4.25 5.21
N GLU A 45 -3.06 3.14 5.22
CA GLU A 45 -4.52 3.10 5.32
C GLU A 45 -4.96 2.94 6.78
N VAL A 46 -6.10 3.53 7.12
CA VAL A 46 -6.78 3.31 8.41
C VAL A 46 -7.09 1.81 8.54
N TYR A 47 -6.94 1.26 9.75
CA TYR A 47 -7.27 -0.15 9.95
C TYR A 47 -8.77 -0.37 9.75
N SER A 48 -9.11 -1.20 8.76
CA SER A 48 -10.51 -1.54 8.41
C SER A 48 -10.99 -2.83 9.06
N SER A 49 -10.15 -3.48 9.87
CA SER A 49 -10.36 -4.76 10.52
C SER A 49 -9.34 -4.91 11.65
N VAL A 50 -9.63 -5.74 12.66
CA VAL A 50 -8.70 -6.05 13.77
C VAL A 50 -7.26 -6.24 13.28
N PRO A 51 -6.36 -5.27 13.57
CA PRO A 51 -4.99 -5.33 13.09
C PRO A 51 -4.19 -6.39 13.85
N SER A 52 -3.05 -6.76 13.27
CA SER A 52 -2.13 -7.76 13.79
C SER A 52 -1.02 -7.10 14.60
N LEU A 53 -0.82 -7.57 15.83
CA LEU A 53 0.25 -7.21 16.74
C LEU A 53 1.37 -8.25 16.63
N LEU A 54 2.58 -7.81 16.28
CA LEU A 54 3.75 -8.69 16.27
C LEU A 54 4.32 -8.83 17.70
N GLY A 55 5.06 -9.91 17.97
CA GLY A 55 5.71 -10.16 19.27
C GLY A 55 6.68 -9.05 19.73
N CYS A 56 7.18 -8.23 18.78
CA CYS A 56 7.96 -7.04 19.09
C CYS A 56 7.13 -5.81 19.50
N GLY A 57 5.80 -5.89 19.51
CA GLY A 57 4.88 -4.82 19.92
C GLY A 57 4.39 -3.89 18.80
N HIS A 58 4.89 -4.02 17.58
CA HIS A 58 4.43 -3.20 16.45
C HIS A 58 3.16 -3.77 15.81
N THR A 59 2.25 -2.88 15.37
CA THR A 59 0.94 -3.24 14.83
C THR A 59 0.86 -2.94 13.32
N PHE A 60 0.25 -3.84 12.55
CA PHE A 60 0.07 -3.74 11.10
C PHE A 60 -1.29 -4.30 10.67
N CYS A 61 -1.80 -3.94 9.50
CA CYS A 61 -3.04 -4.52 9.00
C CYS A 61 -2.84 -5.99 8.57
N GLY A 62 -3.89 -6.81 8.67
CA GLY A 62 -3.78 -8.24 8.33
C GLY A 62 -3.44 -8.54 6.85
N ARG A 63 -3.65 -7.57 5.94
CA ARG A 63 -3.20 -7.67 4.54
C ARG A 63 -1.68 -7.55 4.44
N CYS A 64 -1.10 -6.56 5.12
CA CYS A 64 0.35 -6.35 5.14
C CYS A 64 1.07 -7.52 5.81
N VAL A 65 0.58 -8.05 6.94
CA VAL A 65 1.20 -9.20 7.60
C VAL A 65 1.19 -10.45 6.71
N ARG A 66 0.05 -10.77 6.07
CA ARG A 66 0.00 -11.90 5.11
C ARG A 66 0.97 -11.73 3.95
N THR A 67 1.12 -10.51 3.44
CA THR A 67 2.09 -10.22 2.37
C THR A 67 3.52 -10.47 2.83
N MET A 68 3.86 -10.09 4.07
CA MET A 68 5.18 -10.38 4.65
C MET A 68 5.43 -11.89 4.78
N GLN A 69 4.42 -12.66 5.20
CA GLN A 69 4.50 -14.11 5.33
C GLN A 69 4.71 -14.78 3.96
N VAL A 70 3.94 -14.41 2.95
CA VAL A 70 4.04 -14.98 1.59
C VAL A 70 5.40 -14.71 0.96
N ASN A 71 5.92 -13.49 1.07
CA ASN A 71 7.23 -13.14 0.49
C ASN A 71 8.38 -13.96 1.08
N ARG A 72 8.27 -14.44 2.33
CA ARG A 72 9.27 -15.28 2.98
C ARG A 72 9.14 -16.77 2.64
N MET A 73 7.94 -17.25 2.30
CA MET A 73 7.71 -18.65 1.87
C MET A 73 8.42 -19.01 0.56
N VAL A 74 8.79 -18.02 -0.26
CA VAL A 74 9.56 -18.24 -1.50
C VAL A 74 11.03 -18.57 -1.21
N GLU A 75 11.54 -18.25 -0.01
CA GLU A 75 12.96 -18.30 0.33
C GLU A 75 13.34 -19.38 1.36
N ALA A 76 12.38 -20.00 2.06
CA ALA A 76 12.66 -20.93 3.17
C ALA A 76 11.76 -22.19 3.19
N SER A 77 12.26 -23.27 3.77
CA SER A 77 11.51 -24.51 4.03
C SER A 77 10.35 -24.28 5.00
N GLU A 78 9.27 -25.07 4.89
CA GLU A 78 7.98 -24.90 5.59
C GLU A 78 8.05 -24.79 7.13
N LYS A 79 9.20 -25.08 7.76
CA LYS A 79 9.33 -25.22 9.21
C LYS A 79 9.77 -23.96 9.97
N ASP A 80 10.27 -22.92 9.29
CA ASP A 80 10.67 -21.65 9.94
C ASP A 80 10.07 -20.42 9.22
N GLN A 81 8.75 -20.27 9.30
CA GLN A 81 8.08 -19.06 8.80
C GLN A 81 8.33 -17.88 9.75
N LEU A 82 9.49 -17.26 9.61
CA LEU A 82 9.87 -16.02 10.28
C LEU A 82 9.57 -14.82 9.38
N ILE A 83 8.98 -13.77 9.95
CA ILE A 83 8.82 -12.46 9.30
C ILE A 83 9.63 -11.41 10.06
N ASP A 84 10.24 -10.47 9.33
CA ASP A 84 10.94 -9.35 9.98
C ASP A 84 10.01 -8.16 10.10
N CYS A 85 9.92 -7.59 11.30
CA CYS A 85 9.17 -6.37 11.52
C CYS A 85 9.74 -5.22 10.67
N PRO A 86 8.94 -4.53 9.82
CA PRO A 86 9.42 -3.41 9.01
C PRO A 86 9.98 -2.22 9.82
N LEU A 87 9.53 -2.07 11.07
CA LEU A 87 9.89 -0.93 11.92
C LEU A 87 11.16 -1.16 12.74
N CYS A 88 11.30 -2.35 13.35
CA CYS A 88 12.43 -2.65 14.24
C CYS A 88 13.33 -3.81 13.80
N ARG A 89 13.02 -4.47 12.68
CA ARG A 89 13.79 -5.58 12.09
C ARG A 89 13.95 -6.81 12.97
N VAL A 90 13.20 -6.92 14.07
CA VAL A 90 13.13 -8.14 14.88
C VAL A 90 12.41 -9.22 14.06
N SER A 91 12.99 -10.42 13.99
CA SER A 91 12.37 -11.60 13.39
C SER A 91 11.31 -12.18 14.33
N ILE A 92 10.13 -12.44 13.78
CA ILE A 92 8.91 -12.81 14.50
C ILE A 92 8.42 -14.13 13.93
N SER A 93 8.16 -15.11 14.78
CA SER A 93 7.55 -16.37 14.36
C SER A 93 6.05 -16.20 14.10
N ALA A 94 5.47 -17.09 13.29
CA ALA A 94 4.03 -17.07 13.02
C ALA A 94 3.17 -17.16 14.31
N ASN A 95 3.70 -17.81 15.37
CA ASN A 95 3.04 -17.95 16.67
C ASN A 95 3.10 -16.67 17.52
N GLU A 96 3.92 -15.69 17.13
CA GLU A 96 4.06 -14.39 17.80
C GLU A 96 3.29 -13.30 17.05
N ILE A 97 2.21 -13.67 16.36
CA ILE A 97 1.31 -12.76 15.67
C ILE A 97 -0.06 -12.83 16.33
N PHE A 98 -0.42 -11.77 17.03
CA PHE A 98 -1.64 -11.66 17.80
C PHE A 98 -2.61 -10.66 17.15
N LYS A 99 -3.84 -10.61 17.64
CA LYS A 99 -4.82 -9.59 17.27
C LYS A 99 -4.77 -8.43 18.26
N ASN A 100 -4.70 -7.20 17.76
CA ASN A 100 -4.75 -6.00 18.59
C ASN A 100 -6.20 -5.52 18.72
N TYR A 101 -6.95 -6.11 19.65
CA TYR A 101 -8.34 -5.75 19.88
C TYR A 101 -8.50 -4.34 20.45
N ILE A 102 -7.52 -3.81 21.17
CA ILE A 102 -7.57 -2.44 21.69
C ILE A 102 -7.71 -1.43 20.54
N VAL A 103 -6.94 -1.61 19.46
CA VAL A 103 -7.04 -0.74 18.28
C VAL A 103 -8.40 -0.90 17.58
N ASP A 104 -8.94 -2.12 17.54
CA ASP A 104 -10.26 -2.38 16.97
C ASP A 104 -11.38 -1.72 17.80
N ASP A 105 -11.32 -1.85 19.12
CA ASP A 105 -12.26 -1.22 20.05
C ASP A 105 -12.18 0.30 19.97
N LEU A 106 -10.96 0.87 19.93
CA LEU A 106 -10.75 2.31 19.71
C LEU A 106 -11.39 2.76 18.40
N LEU A 107 -11.20 2.03 17.30
CA LEU A 107 -11.80 2.38 16.00
C LEU A 107 -13.32 2.28 15.99
N ARG A 108 -13.91 1.31 16.70
CA ARG A 108 -15.37 1.22 16.89
C ARG A 108 -15.91 2.34 17.77
N SER A 109 -15.08 2.85 18.68
CA SER A 109 -15.38 3.97 19.57
C SER A 109 -15.20 5.33 18.91
N VAL A 110 -14.61 5.39 17.71
CA VAL A 110 -14.43 6.64 16.97
C VAL A 110 -15.78 7.06 16.42
N GLU A 111 -16.38 8.05 17.06
CA GLU A 111 -17.41 8.86 16.42
C GLU A 111 -16.75 9.76 15.38
N VAL A 112 -17.29 9.79 14.17
CA VAL A 112 -16.93 10.86 13.22
C VAL A 112 -17.43 12.15 13.86
N ILE A 113 -16.50 12.98 14.37
CA ILE A 113 -16.82 14.36 14.76
C ILE A 113 -17.03 15.15 13.45
N GLY A 114 -18.16 14.87 12.82
CA GLY A 114 -18.77 15.67 11.77
C GLY A 114 -19.93 16.41 12.41
N GLU A 115 -19.73 17.72 12.58
CA GLU A 115 -20.82 18.71 12.65
C GLU A 115 -21.79 18.62 13.84
N ARG A 116 -21.38 18.79 15.11
CA ARG A 116 -22.35 19.18 16.16
C ARG A 116 -21.95 20.25 17.18
N GLU A 117 -20.71 20.68 17.31
CA GLU A 117 -20.38 21.67 18.34
C GLU A 117 -19.71 22.93 17.81
N SER A 118 -20.55 23.92 17.47
CA SER A 118 -20.27 25.34 17.74
C SER A 118 -21.49 26.23 17.42
N LYS A 119 -22.54 26.13 18.25
CA LYS A 119 -23.13 27.36 18.77
C LYS A 119 -22.24 27.77 19.94
N ASN A 120 -21.46 28.83 19.73
CA ASN A 120 -20.80 29.70 20.72
C ASN A 120 -19.26 29.83 20.52
N ASN A 121 -18.94 30.89 19.78
CA ASN A 121 -17.80 31.80 19.97
C ASN A 121 -16.35 31.25 19.91
N ALA A 122 -15.82 31.09 18.70
CA ALA A 122 -14.49 31.59 18.31
C ALA A 122 -14.35 31.56 16.76
N THR A 123 -13.59 32.49 16.20
CA THR A 123 -13.50 32.78 14.75
C THR A 123 -13.10 31.56 13.89
N PRO A 124 -13.90 31.12 12.88
CA PRO A 124 -13.85 29.75 12.33
C PRO A 124 -13.09 29.58 11.00
N SER A 125 -12.47 30.62 10.45
CA SER A 125 -12.13 30.64 9.02
C SER A 125 -10.75 30.07 8.65
N THR A 126 -9.77 30.05 9.54
CA THR A 126 -8.38 29.67 9.18
C THR A 126 -8.10 28.17 9.21
N GLU A 127 -8.62 27.43 10.20
CA GLU A 127 -8.37 25.98 10.33
C GLU A 127 -9.22 25.13 9.38
N ILE A 128 -10.47 25.52 9.14
CA ILE A 128 -11.33 24.89 8.13
C ILE A 128 -10.69 25.05 6.74
N VAL A 129 -10.19 26.24 6.44
CA VAL A 129 -9.48 26.50 5.18
C VAL A 129 -8.16 25.71 5.09
N ALA A 130 -7.43 25.53 6.19
CA ALA A 130 -6.21 24.73 6.21
C ALA A 130 -6.49 23.24 5.95
N SER A 131 -7.49 22.67 6.62
CA SER A 131 -7.91 21.28 6.43
C SER A 131 -8.47 21.02 5.03
N LEU A 132 -9.28 21.93 4.49
CA LEU A 132 -9.76 21.88 3.11
C LEU A 132 -8.61 21.99 2.09
N ARG A 133 -7.59 22.83 2.35
CA ARG A 133 -6.40 22.92 1.49
C ARG A 133 -5.60 21.62 1.48
N LEU A 134 -5.41 20.99 2.63
CA LEU A 134 -4.70 19.70 2.72
C LEU A 134 -5.49 18.56 2.07
N ALA A 135 -6.81 18.53 2.25
CA ALA A 135 -7.68 17.55 1.59
C ALA A 135 -7.68 17.75 0.07
N LYS A 136 -7.72 19.01 -0.39
CA LYS A 136 -7.61 19.38 -1.81
C LYS A 136 -6.25 18.97 -2.39
N ASP A 137 -5.14 19.28 -1.74
CA ASP A 137 -3.79 18.90 -2.18
C ASP A 137 -3.62 17.36 -2.27
N ARG A 138 -4.14 16.63 -1.28
CA ARG A 138 -4.17 15.16 -1.32
C ARG A 138 -5.01 14.63 -2.48
N SER A 139 -6.15 15.24 -2.75
CA SER A 139 -7.04 14.87 -3.86
C SER A 139 -6.35 15.15 -5.20
N GLU A 140 -5.77 16.33 -5.38
CA GLU A 140 -5.05 16.72 -6.60
C GLU A 140 -3.87 15.80 -6.90
N LYS A 141 -3.09 15.39 -5.88
CA LYS A 141 -2.01 14.41 -6.04
C LYS A 141 -2.54 13.04 -6.48
N LYS A 142 -3.67 12.59 -5.94
CA LYS A 142 -4.32 11.33 -6.37
C LYS A 142 -4.79 11.42 -7.82
N VAL A 143 -5.41 12.54 -8.20
CA VAL A 143 -5.86 12.79 -9.58
C VAL A 143 -4.67 12.79 -10.54
N ALA A 144 -3.61 13.54 -10.25
CA ALA A 144 -2.41 13.59 -11.10
C ALA A 144 -1.75 12.20 -11.27
N HIS A 145 -1.68 11.41 -10.19
CA HIS A 145 -1.15 10.05 -10.27
C HIS A 145 -2.05 9.13 -11.13
N ILE A 146 -3.37 9.23 -10.98
CA ILE A 146 -4.34 8.46 -11.79
C ILE A 146 -4.25 8.87 -13.26
N GLU A 147 -4.17 10.17 -13.57
CA GLU A 147 -4.03 10.69 -14.92
C GLU A 147 -2.73 10.22 -15.59
N LEU A 148 -1.61 10.23 -14.85
CA LEU A 148 -0.34 9.70 -15.35
C LEU A 148 -0.46 8.20 -15.69
N ARG A 149 -1.10 7.41 -14.82
CA ARG A 149 -1.34 5.98 -15.06
C ARG A 149 -2.26 5.75 -16.25
N ASN A 150 -3.32 6.55 -16.40
CA ASN A 150 -4.23 6.48 -17.54
C ASN A 150 -3.49 6.83 -18.85
N SER A 151 -2.64 7.86 -18.85
CA SER A 151 -1.83 8.22 -20.03
C SER A 151 -0.85 7.10 -20.40
N LYS A 152 -0.21 6.45 -19.40
CA LYS A 152 0.68 5.32 -19.64
C LYS A 152 -0.08 4.13 -20.26
N LEU A 153 -1.22 3.77 -19.67
CA LEU A 153 -2.07 2.70 -20.19
C LEU A 153 -2.57 2.99 -21.60
N ASP A 154 -2.92 4.25 -21.91
CA ASP A 154 -3.35 4.62 -23.26
C ASP A 154 -2.22 4.48 -24.29
N ARG A 155 -0.98 4.87 -23.92
CA ARG A 155 0.20 4.66 -24.78
C ARG A 155 0.46 3.18 -25.03
N GLU A 156 0.38 2.34 -24.00
CA GLU A 156 0.52 0.89 -24.11
C GLU A 156 -0.58 0.29 -24.99
N LEU A 157 -1.83 0.71 -24.80
CA LEU A 157 -2.96 0.31 -25.64
C LEU A 157 -2.73 0.70 -27.11
N GLN A 158 -2.28 1.92 -27.37
CA GLN A 158 -1.99 2.39 -28.73
C GLN A 158 -0.83 1.62 -29.37
N ALA A 159 0.24 1.32 -28.61
CA ALA A 159 1.35 0.52 -29.08
C ALA A 159 0.90 -0.89 -29.47
N THR A 160 0.15 -1.56 -28.59
CA THR A 160 -0.42 -2.89 -28.86
C THR A 160 -1.36 -2.88 -30.06
N LYS A 161 -2.23 -1.86 -30.19
CA LYS A 161 -3.10 -1.70 -31.37
C LYS A 161 -2.31 -1.50 -32.67
N LYS A 162 -1.20 -0.77 -32.65
CA LYS A 162 -0.32 -0.60 -33.82
C LYS A 162 0.37 -1.91 -34.17
N GLN A 163 0.89 -2.62 -33.17
CA GLN A 163 1.51 -3.93 -33.35
C GLN A 163 0.52 -4.94 -33.95
N LEU A 164 -0.72 -4.98 -33.44
CA LEU A 164 -1.77 -5.84 -33.96
C LEU A 164 -2.11 -5.49 -35.42
N ARG A 165 -2.24 -4.20 -35.75
CA ARG A 165 -2.48 -3.75 -37.13
C ARG A 165 -1.35 -4.16 -38.07
N LEU A 166 -0.09 -4.00 -37.64
CA LEU A 166 1.06 -4.40 -38.43
C LEU A 166 1.08 -5.92 -38.64
N MET A 167 0.86 -6.69 -37.58
CA MET A 167 0.80 -8.16 -37.65
C MET A 167 -0.31 -8.61 -38.60
N ASN A 168 -1.50 -8.01 -38.54
CA ASN A 168 -2.60 -8.30 -39.46
C ASN A 168 -2.24 -7.99 -40.92
N LEU A 169 -1.53 -6.89 -41.18
CA LEU A 169 -1.10 -6.54 -42.54
C LEU A 169 -0.07 -7.54 -43.07
N ILE A 170 0.88 -7.96 -42.25
CA ILE A 170 1.86 -8.99 -42.59
C ILE A 170 1.15 -10.30 -42.91
N ILE A 171 0.25 -10.76 -42.03
CA ILE A 171 -0.52 -12.00 -42.23
C ILE A 171 -1.32 -11.92 -43.54
N PHE A 172 -2.02 -10.81 -43.78
CA PHE A 172 -2.80 -10.64 -45.01
C PHE A 172 -1.91 -10.67 -46.26
N SER A 173 -0.76 -9.98 -46.24
CA SER A 173 0.18 -9.99 -47.36
C SER A 173 0.76 -11.38 -47.65
N ALA A 174 1.08 -12.16 -46.61
CA ALA A 174 1.57 -13.52 -46.74
C ALA A 174 0.52 -14.46 -47.34
N ILE A 175 -0.74 -14.36 -46.89
CA ILE A 175 -1.86 -15.14 -47.44
C ILE A 175 -2.07 -14.81 -48.93
N MET A 176 -2.12 -13.52 -49.27
CA MET A 176 -2.31 -13.10 -50.66
C MET A 176 -1.15 -13.53 -51.56
N GLY A 177 0.09 -13.46 -51.07
CA GLY A 177 1.27 -13.96 -51.79
C GLY A 177 1.24 -15.47 -52.03
N TYR A 178 0.82 -16.24 -51.03
CA TYR A 178 0.64 -17.70 -51.15
C TYR A 178 -0.43 -18.03 -52.20
N LEU A 179 -1.59 -17.39 -52.15
CA LEU A 179 -2.67 -17.60 -53.12
C LEU A 179 -2.26 -17.22 -54.55
N ALA A 180 -1.51 -16.13 -54.72
CA ALA A 180 -1.00 -15.72 -56.03
C ALA A 180 0.00 -16.73 -56.60
N LEU A 181 0.89 -17.26 -55.76
CA LEU A 181 1.87 -18.28 -56.16
C LEU A 181 1.15 -19.57 -56.61
N GLU A 182 0.17 -20.05 -55.84
CA GLU A 182 -0.66 -21.19 -56.21
C GLU A 182 -1.35 -20.99 -57.57
N LEU A 183 -1.90 -19.79 -57.81
CA LEU A 183 -2.59 -19.46 -59.05
C LEU A 183 -1.64 -19.43 -60.26
N ILE A 184 -0.43 -18.89 -60.09
CA ILE A 184 0.62 -18.91 -61.11
C ILE A 184 1.05 -20.34 -61.42
N LEU A 185 1.29 -21.17 -60.39
CA LEU A 185 1.67 -22.57 -60.57
C LEU A 185 0.58 -23.36 -61.28
N ALA A 186 -0.69 -23.15 -60.93
CA ALA A 186 -1.82 -23.75 -61.62
C ALA A 186 -1.89 -23.35 -63.10
N PHE A 187 -1.65 -22.06 -63.40
CA PHE A 187 -1.62 -21.56 -64.79
C PHE A 187 -0.51 -22.21 -65.63
N PHE A 188 0.71 -22.33 -65.08
CA PHE A 188 1.82 -23.00 -65.77
C PHE A 188 1.52 -24.49 -66.05
N ARG A 189 0.90 -25.20 -65.11
CA ARG A 189 0.46 -26.60 -65.33
C ARG A 189 -0.60 -26.74 -66.41
N LEU A 190 -1.38 -25.70 -66.66
CA LEU A 190 -2.43 -25.68 -67.69
C LEU A 190 -1.87 -25.38 -69.09
N LEU A 191 -0.69 -24.75 -69.16
CA LEU A 191 0.02 -24.41 -70.38
C LEU A 191 1.04 -25.48 -70.83
N SER A 192 1.50 -26.35 -69.91
CA SER A 192 2.36 -27.50 -70.22
C SER A 192 1.54 -28.71 -70.65
#